data_AF-A0A6B0ZZZ9-F1
#
_entry.id   AF-A0A6B0ZZZ9-F1
#
_cell.length_a   1.000
_cell.length_b   1.000
_cell.length_c   1.000
_cell.angle_alpha   90.00
_cell.angle_beta   90.00
_cell.angle_gamma   90.00
#
_symmetry.space_group_name_H-M   'P 1'
#
loop_
_entity.id
_entity.type
_entity.pdbx_description
1 polymer ?
#
loop_
_entity_poly.entity_id
_entity_poly.type
_entity_poly.pdbx_seq_one_letter_code
_entity_poly.pdbx_strand_id
1 'polypeptide(L)'
;MGLFSRKPSFCKICGAKLKHKNKPKREWGIKGPLCGDCYVTKTTEFYEAKIIQPCVVCGVRRRIADMWEPRWQWDMDGLLCKDCFEKKETGHKKEKATCSHCGTKLGFIRYNPKPKWNMNGQLCRECWDNTKAELG
;
A
#
# COMPACT_ATOMS: atom_id res chain seq x y z
N MET A 1 53.05 11.55 31.57
CA MET A 1 51.78 11.62 32.33
C MET A 1 50.80 12.41 31.46
N GLY A 2 49.84 11.84 30.73
CA GLY A 2 48.74 10.98 31.17
C GLY A 2 47.39 11.71 31.05
N LEU A 3 47.18 12.53 30.00
CA LEU A 3 46.18 13.62 30.02
C LEU A 3 44.84 13.34 29.32
N PHE A 4 44.64 12.21 28.65
CA PHE A 4 43.33 11.85 28.07
C PHE A 4 43.09 10.33 28.07
N SER A 5 43.03 9.70 29.24
CA SER A 5 42.46 8.34 29.34
C SER A 5 40.94 8.43 29.17
N ARG A 6 40.48 8.62 27.93
CA ARG A 6 39.04 8.53 27.62
C ARG A 6 38.57 7.13 28.05
N LYS A 7 37.63 7.09 29.00
CA LYS A 7 36.98 5.84 29.41
C LYS A 7 36.55 5.06 28.16
N PRO A 8 36.81 3.73 28.09
CA PRO A 8 36.43 2.94 26.94
C PRO A 8 34.91 3.04 26.77
N SER A 9 34.48 3.51 25.60
CA SER A 9 33.07 3.54 25.23
C SER A 9 32.75 2.31 24.40
N PHE A 10 31.57 1.74 24.62
CA PHE A 10 31.13 0.54 23.94
C PHE A 10 29.90 0.83 23.08
N CYS A 11 29.77 0.10 21.97
CA CYS A 11 28.61 0.18 21.11
C CYS A 11 27.37 -0.25 21.89
N LYS A 12 26.29 0.54 21.83
CA LYS A 12 25.04 0.19 22.52
C LYS A 12 24.36 -1.08 21.97
N ILE A 13 24.59 -1.42 20.71
CA ILE A 13 23.98 -2.58 20.04
C ILE A 13 24.83 -3.83 20.21
N CYS A 14 26.09 -3.81 19.75
CA CYS A 14 26.94 -5.02 19.74
C CYS A 14 27.92 -5.11 20.92
N GLY A 15 28.00 -4.10 21.79
CA GLY A 15 28.94 -4.09 22.92
C GLY A 15 30.42 -3.92 22.53
N ALA A 16 30.76 -3.79 21.25
CA ALA A 16 32.15 -3.66 20.81
C ALA A 16 32.79 -2.36 21.32
N LYS A 17 34.08 -2.42 21.68
CA LYS A 17 34.87 -1.25 22.08
C LYS A 17 35.00 -0.28 20.91
N LEU A 18 34.58 0.97 21.13
CA LEU A 18 34.50 1.98 20.08
C LEU A 18 35.83 2.71 19.92
N LYS A 19 36.34 2.76 18.68
CA LYS A 19 37.38 3.69 18.25
C LYS A 19 36.80 5.07 17.92
N HIS A 20 35.70 5.09 17.17
CA HIS A 20 34.89 6.28 16.87
C HIS A 20 33.47 6.12 17.43
N LYS A 21 32.87 7.25 17.85
CA LYS A 21 31.53 7.29 18.45
C LYS A 21 30.54 7.88 17.43
N ASN A 22 29.69 7.04 16.85
CA ASN A 22 28.58 7.53 16.02
C ASN A 22 27.37 7.84 16.89
N LYS A 23 26.76 9.02 16.67
CA LYS A 23 25.56 9.44 17.39
C LYS A 23 24.31 8.93 16.64
N PRO A 24 23.44 8.11 17.27
CA PRO A 24 22.18 7.70 16.67
C PRO A 24 21.31 8.90 16.29
N LYS A 25 20.50 8.76 15.23
CA LYS A 25 19.45 9.73 14.93
C LYS A 25 18.36 9.68 16.01
N ARG A 26 17.68 10.81 16.25
CA ARG A 26 16.74 10.96 17.39
C ARG A 26 15.53 10.03 17.23
N GLU A 27 15.06 9.86 16.01
CA GLU A 27 13.95 8.99 15.63
C GLU A 27 14.21 7.49 15.88
N TRP A 28 15.47 7.08 16.09
CA TRP A 28 15.80 5.68 16.34
C TRP A 28 15.55 5.24 17.79
N GLY A 29 15.36 6.18 18.73
CA GLY A 29 15.12 5.86 20.15
C GLY A 29 16.33 5.25 20.89
N ILE A 30 17.51 5.18 20.26
CA ILE A 30 18.71 4.57 20.84
C ILE A 30 19.48 5.61 21.66
N LYS A 31 19.62 5.37 22.98
CA LYS A 31 20.45 6.18 23.88
C LYS A 31 21.83 5.53 24.05
N GLY A 32 22.84 6.12 23.42
CA GLY A 32 24.24 5.70 23.54
C GLY A 32 24.98 5.71 22.19
N PRO A 33 26.32 5.64 22.19
CA PRO A 33 27.10 5.64 20.97
C PRO A 33 27.03 4.30 20.23
N LEU A 34 27.15 4.33 18.90
CA LEU A 34 27.21 3.16 18.03
C LEU A 34 28.59 3.04 17.35
N CYS A 35 28.98 1.82 16.99
CA CYS A 35 30.09 1.59 16.07
C CYS A 35 29.69 1.95 14.62
N GLY A 36 30.66 1.93 13.70
CA GLY A 36 30.42 2.18 12.27
C GLY A 36 29.36 1.23 11.70
N ASP A 37 29.59 -0.07 11.88
CA ASP A 37 28.75 -1.12 11.29
C ASP A 37 27.31 -1.03 11.81
N CYS A 38 27.12 -0.99 13.14
CA CYS A 38 25.77 -0.87 13.72
C CYS A 38 25.05 0.44 13.34
N TYR A 39 25.79 1.53 13.11
CA TYR A 39 25.19 2.78 12.65
C TYR A 39 24.71 2.67 11.19
N VAL A 40 25.51 2.05 10.31
CA VAL A 40 25.12 1.82 8.91
C VAL A 40 23.94 0.87 8.83
N THR A 41 23.98 -0.27 9.54
CA THR A 41 22.87 -1.23 9.59
C THR A 41 21.57 -0.56 10.03
N LYS A 42 21.58 0.22 11.12
CA LYS A 42 20.39 0.94 11.58
C LYS A 42 19.91 2.00 10.59
N THR A 43 20.83 2.65 9.89
CA THR A 43 20.46 3.61 8.84
C THR A 43 19.70 2.90 7.71
N THR A 44 20.22 1.76 7.24
CA THR A 44 19.59 0.96 6.19
C THR A 44 18.23 0.46 6.63
N GLU A 45 18.10 -0.14 7.82
CA GLU A 45 16.82 -0.61 8.35
C GLU A 45 15.76 0.49 8.40
N PHE A 46 16.12 1.69 8.89
CA PHE A 46 15.20 2.81 8.96
C PHE A 46 14.82 3.36 7.58
N TYR A 47 15.75 3.35 6.64
CA TYR A 47 15.49 3.76 5.26
C TYR A 47 14.57 2.76 4.56
N GLU A 48 14.85 1.47 4.69
CA GLU A 48 14.04 0.37 4.16
C GLU A 48 12.62 0.38 4.74
N ALA A 49 12.47 0.60 6.05
CA ALA A 49 11.18 0.72 6.69
C ALA A 49 10.34 1.90 6.17
N LYS A 50 10.97 2.98 5.70
CA LYS A 50 10.27 4.13 5.11
C LYS A 50 9.83 3.89 3.67
N ILE A 51 10.61 3.11 2.91
CA ILE A 51 10.33 2.84 1.49
C ILE A 51 9.45 1.60 1.28
N ILE A 52 9.17 0.82 2.33
CA ILE A 52 8.32 -0.38 2.26
C ILE A 52 6.94 -0.05 2.82
N GLN A 53 5.89 -0.38 2.07
CA GLN A 53 4.49 -0.22 2.48
C GLN A 53 3.72 -1.54 2.28
N PRO A 54 2.70 -1.82 3.12
CA PRO A 54 1.82 -2.96 2.91
C PRO A 54 0.80 -2.67 1.81
N CYS A 55 0.47 -3.68 1.01
CA CYS A 55 -0.66 -3.62 0.09
C CYS A 55 -1.98 -3.47 0.87
N VAL A 56 -2.83 -2.52 0.48
CA VAL A 56 -4.13 -2.29 1.15
C VAL A 56 -5.08 -3.49 1.05
N VAL A 57 -4.93 -4.34 0.05
CA VAL A 57 -5.81 -5.50 -0.17
C VAL A 57 -5.31 -6.76 0.54
N CYS A 58 -4.03 -7.09 0.40
CA CYS A 58 -3.48 -8.38 0.87
C CYS A 58 -2.41 -8.25 1.96
N GLY A 59 -2.01 -7.03 2.34
CA GLY A 59 -1.02 -6.78 3.38
C GLY A 59 0.43 -7.08 3.00
N VAL A 60 0.71 -7.61 1.80
CA VAL A 60 2.09 -7.92 1.38
C VAL A 60 2.94 -6.65 1.39
N ARG A 61 4.10 -6.71 2.04
CA ARG A 61 5.05 -5.60 2.13
C ARG A 61 5.96 -5.59 0.91
N ARG A 62 5.94 -4.49 0.16
CA ARG A 62 6.81 -4.26 -1.01
C ARG A 62 7.36 -2.84 -0.95
N ARG A 63 8.39 -2.55 -1.73
CA ARG A 63 8.84 -1.17 -1.87
C ARG A 63 7.77 -0.36 -2.59
N ILE A 64 7.57 0.88 -2.16
CA ILE A 64 6.60 1.83 -2.74
C ILE A 64 6.77 1.95 -4.26
N ALA A 65 8.02 1.98 -4.75
CA ALA A 65 8.31 2.05 -6.18
C ALA A 65 7.81 0.85 -7.01
N ASP A 66 7.58 -0.29 -6.35
CA ASP A 66 7.10 -1.54 -6.97
C ASP A 66 5.58 -1.74 -6.75
N MET A 67 4.89 -0.72 -6.22
CA MET A 67 3.46 -0.74 -5.90
C MET A 67 2.67 0.21 -6.81
N TRP A 68 1.37 -0.02 -6.89
CA TRP A 68 0.46 0.67 -7.80
C TRP A 68 -0.57 1.49 -7.04
N GLU A 69 -0.82 2.70 -7.53
CA GLU A 69 -1.93 3.52 -7.05
C GLU A 69 -3.26 3.01 -7.62
N PRO A 70 -4.33 2.98 -6.81
CA PRO A 70 -5.66 2.62 -7.26
C PRO A 70 -6.16 3.61 -8.31
N ARG A 71 -7.03 3.14 -9.21
CA ARG A 71 -7.73 4.04 -10.13
C ARG A 71 -8.72 4.90 -9.34
N TRP A 72 -8.89 6.16 -9.74
CA TRP A 72 -9.84 7.08 -9.10
C TRP A 72 -11.28 6.54 -9.04
N GLN A 73 -11.68 5.68 -9.99
CA GLN A 73 -13.02 5.06 -10.00
C GLN A 73 -13.25 4.02 -8.90
N TRP A 74 -12.19 3.57 -8.22
CA TRP A 74 -12.29 2.46 -7.27
C TRP A 74 -12.57 2.90 -5.83
N ASP A 75 -12.55 4.21 -5.55
CA ASP A 75 -12.79 4.79 -4.22
C ASP A 75 -12.00 4.07 -3.13
N MET A 76 -10.67 4.04 -3.31
CA MET A 76 -9.75 3.35 -2.40
C MET A 76 -8.55 4.23 -2.10
N ASP A 77 -8.15 4.23 -0.84
CA ASP A 77 -6.91 4.84 -0.38
C ASP A 77 -5.83 3.80 -0.10
N GLY A 78 -4.58 4.12 -0.44
CA GLY A 78 -3.42 3.26 -0.22
C GLY A 78 -2.88 2.59 -1.48
N LEU A 79 -1.79 1.85 -1.34
CA LEU A 79 -1.06 1.24 -2.47
C LEU A 79 -1.41 -0.25 -2.64
N LEU A 80 -1.41 -0.73 -3.87
CA LEU A 80 -1.64 -2.13 -4.21
C LEU A 80 -0.36 -2.80 -4.70
N CYS A 81 -0.17 -4.09 -4.38
CA CYS A 81 0.80 -4.89 -5.14
C CYS A 81 0.28 -5.14 -6.55
N LYS A 82 1.20 -5.43 -7.49
CA LYS A 82 0.88 -5.71 -8.89
C LYS A 82 -0.24 -6.74 -9.06
N ASP A 83 -0.16 -7.86 -8.34
CA ASP A 83 -1.15 -8.93 -8.45
C ASP A 83 -2.56 -8.48 -8.02
N CYS A 84 -2.66 -7.73 -6.91
CA CYS A 84 -3.93 -7.19 -6.45
C CYS A 84 -4.48 -6.13 -7.41
N PHE A 85 -3.60 -5.30 -7.97
CA PHE A 85 -3.97 -4.30 -8.96
C PHE A 85 -4.54 -4.95 -10.22
N GLU A 86 -3.84 -5.92 -10.81
CA GLU A 86 -4.28 -6.62 -12.02
C GLU A 86 -5.58 -7.42 -11.79
N LYS A 87 -5.70 -8.09 -10.63
CA LYS A 87 -6.93 -8.79 -10.26
C LYS A 87 -8.11 -7.82 -10.14
N LYS A 88 -7.90 -6.64 -9.55
CA LYS A 88 -8.97 -5.64 -9.42
C LYS A 88 -9.30 -5.00 -10.76
N GLU A 89 -8.31 -4.74 -11.62
CA GLU A 89 -8.53 -4.19 -12.95
C GLU A 89 -9.29 -5.16 -13.86
N THR A 90 -8.95 -6.45 -13.82
CA THR A 90 -9.68 -7.49 -14.56
C THR A 90 -11.11 -7.67 -14.04
N GLY A 91 -11.33 -7.63 -12.72
CA GLY A 91 -12.66 -7.64 -12.11
C GLY A 91 -13.52 -6.46 -12.57
N HIS A 92 -12.99 -5.25 -12.47
CA HIS A 92 -13.70 -4.03 -12.89
C HIS A 92 -13.98 -3.98 -14.41
N LYS A 93 -13.07 -4.51 -15.23
CA LYS A 93 -13.32 -4.68 -16.69
C LYS A 93 -14.50 -5.63 -16.94
N LYS A 94 -14.60 -6.73 -16.17
CA LYS A 94 -15.72 -7.68 -16.27
C LYS A 94 -17.03 -7.02 -15.84
N GLU A 95 -17.05 -6.36 -14.68
CA GLU A 95 -18.22 -5.63 -14.17
C GLU A 95 -18.75 -4.60 -15.18
N LYS A 96 -17.86 -3.88 -15.88
CA LYS A 96 -18.25 -2.95 -16.95
C LYS A 96 -18.72 -3.62 -18.24
N ALA A 97 -18.42 -4.90 -18.42
CA ALA A 97 -18.77 -5.67 -19.61
C ALA A 97 -20.01 -6.57 -19.39
N THR A 98 -20.51 -6.69 -18.17
CA THR A 98 -21.66 -7.53 -17.81
C THR A 98 -22.76 -6.72 -17.16
N CYS A 99 -24.01 -7.15 -17.31
CA CYS A 99 -25.15 -6.59 -16.63
C CYS A 99 -24.98 -6.75 -15.12
N SER A 100 -25.13 -5.67 -14.34
CA SER A 100 -24.97 -5.73 -12.88
C SER A 100 -26.10 -6.48 -12.17
N HIS A 101 -27.23 -6.73 -12.84
CA HIS A 101 -28.36 -7.47 -12.28
C HIS A 101 -28.36 -8.95 -12.67
N CYS A 102 -28.18 -9.29 -13.96
CA CYS A 102 -28.26 -10.67 -14.44
C CYS A 102 -26.92 -11.30 -14.88
N GLY A 103 -25.82 -10.53 -14.91
CA GLY A 103 -24.51 -11.02 -15.32
C GLY A 103 -24.32 -11.22 -16.84
N THR A 104 -25.37 -11.04 -17.65
CA THR A 104 -25.28 -11.19 -19.12
C THR A 104 -24.28 -10.19 -19.72
N LYS A 105 -23.49 -10.63 -20.69
CA LYS A 105 -22.52 -9.78 -21.41
C LYS A 105 -23.25 -8.63 -22.12
N LEU A 106 -22.83 -7.40 -21.84
CA LEU A 106 -23.40 -6.18 -22.43
C LEU A 106 -22.82 -5.94 -23.83
N GLY A 107 -23.70 -5.53 -24.74
CA GLY A 107 -23.33 -5.09 -26.09
C GLY A 107 -22.91 -3.63 -26.14
N PHE A 108 -23.03 -3.03 -27.33
CA PHE A 108 -22.81 -1.59 -27.52
C PHE A 108 -23.86 -0.74 -26.79
N ILE A 109 -25.11 -1.22 -26.78
CA ILE A 109 -26.20 -0.54 -26.07
C ILE A 109 -26.23 -1.02 -24.63
N ARG A 110 -26.12 -0.07 -23.70
CA ARG A 110 -26.05 -0.31 -22.25
C ARG A 110 -26.88 0.74 -21.55
N TYR A 111 -27.48 0.38 -20.43
CA TYR A 111 -28.41 1.25 -19.72
C TYR A 111 -27.88 1.55 -18.32
N ASN A 112 -27.98 2.81 -17.89
CA ASN A 112 -27.66 3.19 -16.53
C ASN A 112 -28.93 3.11 -15.67
N PRO A 113 -28.85 2.56 -14.44
CA PRO A 113 -29.96 2.61 -13.50
C PRO A 113 -30.32 4.06 -13.15
N LYS A 114 -31.60 4.34 -12.86
CA LYS A 114 -32.01 5.68 -12.38
C LYS A 114 -31.39 5.92 -11.00
N PRO A 115 -31.02 7.17 -10.63
CA PRO A 115 -30.43 7.48 -9.32
C PRO A 115 -31.26 6.99 -8.13
N LYS A 116 -32.60 7.05 -8.24
CA LYS A 116 -33.53 6.58 -7.20
C LYS A 116 -33.51 5.07 -6.94
N TRP A 117 -32.93 4.26 -7.82
CA TRP A 117 -32.90 2.81 -7.68
C TRP A 117 -31.76 2.30 -6.80
N ASN A 118 -30.79 3.17 -6.43
CA ASN A 118 -29.63 2.80 -5.61
C ASN A 118 -28.89 1.55 -6.11
N MET A 119 -28.77 1.42 -7.43
CA MET A 119 -28.06 0.32 -8.10
C MET A 119 -26.77 0.84 -8.75
N ASN A 120 -25.70 0.07 -8.60
CA ASN A 120 -24.42 0.35 -9.25
C ASN A 120 -24.22 -0.51 -10.50
N GLY A 121 -23.40 -0.02 -11.44
CA GLY A 121 -23.08 -0.73 -12.68
C GLY A 121 -24.06 -0.46 -13.83
N GLN A 122 -23.88 -1.18 -14.94
CA GLN A 122 -24.70 -1.04 -16.14
C GLN A 122 -25.67 -2.22 -16.28
N LEU A 123 -26.84 -1.96 -16.85
CA LEU A 123 -27.90 -2.94 -17.07
C LEU A 123 -28.04 -3.28 -18.55
N CYS A 124 -28.48 -4.51 -18.83
CA CYS A 124 -29.01 -4.89 -20.13
C CYS A 124 -30.41 -4.28 -20.32
N ARG A 125 -30.94 -4.33 -21.54
CA ARG A 125 -32.26 -3.79 -21.86
C ARG A 125 -33.36 -4.41 -21.00
N GLU A 126 -33.39 -5.74 -20.93
CA GLU A 126 -34.41 -6.49 -20.19
C GLU A 126 -34.41 -6.14 -18.70
N CYS A 127 -33.24 -6.14 -18.06
CA CYS A 127 -33.15 -5.76 -16.64
C CYS A 127 -33.56 -4.31 -16.43
N TRP A 128 -33.19 -3.39 -17.32
CA TRP A 128 -33.58 -1.99 -17.19
C TRP A 128 -35.10 -1.79 -17.32
N ASP A 129 -35.74 -2.46 -18.30
CA ASP A 129 -37.18 -2.39 -18.51
C ASP A 129 -37.95 -3.02 -17.34
N ASN A 130 -37.48 -4.16 -16.81
CA ASN A 130 -38.09 -4.82 -15.64
C ASN A 130 -37.94 -3.98 -14.37
N THR A 131 -36.74 -3.49 -14.06
CA THR A 131 -36.52 -2.60 -12.90
C THR A 131 -37.33 -1.31 -13.03
N LYS A 132 -37.52 -0.80 -14.26
CA LYS A 132 -38.41 0.32 -14.51
C LYS A 132 -39.89 -0.02 -14.31
N ALA A 133 -40.33 -1.24 -14.58
CA ALA A 133 -41.71 -1.62 -14.29
C ALA A 133 -41.96 -1.73 -12.77
N GLU A 134 -40.97 -2.23 -12.02
CA GLU A 134 -41.06 -2.46 -10.58
C GLU A 134 -40.87 -1.18 -9.74
N LEU A 135 -39.88 -0.36 -10.09
CA LEU A 135 -39.44 0.83 -9.33
C LEU A 135 -39.73 2.15 -10.08
N GLY A 136 -40.59 2.07 -11.09
CA GLY A 136 -40.84 3.03 -12.17
C GLY A 136 -41.02 4.46 -11.79
#